data_AF-A0A5P8WDM9-F1
#
_entry.id   AF-A0A5P8WDM9-F1
#
_cell.length_a   1.000
_cell.length_b   1.000
_cell.length_c   1.000
_cell.angle_alpha   90.00
_cell.angle_beta   90.00
_cell.angle_gamma   90.00
#
_symmetry.space_group_name_H-M   'P 1'
#
loop_
_entity.id
_entity.type
_entity.pdbx_description
1 polymer ?
#
loop_
_entity_poly.entity_id
_entity_poly.type
_entity_poly.pdbx_seq_one_letter_code
_entity_poly.pdbx_strand_id
1 'polypeptide(L)' 'MLKKRWVVERTFGWLMGCRRLVRDYELLSETSETFIYLAMIRIMVRRLA' A
#
# COMPACT_ATOMS: atom_id res chain seq x y z
N MET A 1 -23.71 1.88 8.33
CA MET A 1 -22.55 2.64 7.79
C MET A 1 -21.38 2.56 8.77
N LEU A 2 -20.28 1.88 8.40
CA LEU A 2 -19.08 1.82 9.24
C LEU A 2 -18.33 3.16 9.20
N LYS A 3 -18.33 3.90 10.33
CA LYS A 3 -17.69 5.22 10.50
C LYS A 3 -16.18 5.26 10.16
N LYS A 4 -15.52 4.10 10.06
CA LYS A 4 -14.07 3.98 9.83
C LYS A 4 -13.69 3.47 8.43
N ARG A 5 -14.66 3.31 7.52
CA ARG A 5 -14.42 2.81 6.15
C ARG A 5 -13.37 3.64 5.39
N TRP A 6 -13.36 4.96 5.61
CA TRP A 6 -12.42 5.87 4.97
C TRP A 6 -10.95 5.54 5.26
N VAL A 7 -10.63 4.95 6.43
CA VAL A 7 -9.25 4.62 6.80
C VAL A 7 -8.71 3.54 5.88
N VAL A 8 -9.53 2.50 5.65
CA VAL A 8 -9.19 1.38 4.78
C VAL A 8 -9.09 1.84 3.33
N GLU A 9 -10.06 2.60 2.85
CA GLU A 9 -10.06 3.16 1.48
C GLU A 9 -8.84 4.07 1.24
N ARG A 10 -8.44 4.86 2.24
CA ARG A 10 -7.25 5.71 2.17
C ARG A 10 -5.97 4.89 2.05
N THR A 11 -5.83 3.80 2.82
CA THR A 11 -4.69 2.90 2.70
C THR A 11 -4.61 2.28 1.32
N PHE A 12 -5.75 1.81 0.78
CA PHE A 12 -5.81 1.31 -0.60
C PHE A 12 -5.48 2.41 -1.63
N GLY A 13 -5.93 3.65 -1.43
CA GLY A 13 -5.56 4.78 -2.28
C GLY A 13 -4.05 5.03 -2.33
N TRP A 14 -3.35 4.87 -1.21
CA TRP A 14 -1.89 4.96 -1.19
C TRP A 14 -1.19 3.80 -1.90
N LEU A 15 -1.68 2.57 -1.72
CA LEU A 15 -1.14 1.38 -2.38
C LEU A 15 -1.35 1.44 -3.90
N MET A 16 -2.50 1.94 -4.36
CA MET A 16 -2.79 2.15 -5.79
C MET A 16 -1.86 3.17 -6.46
N GLY A 17 -1.27 4.09 -5.70
CA GLY A 17 -0.23 4.99 -6.19
C GLY A 17 1.11 4.30 -6.50
N CYS A 18 1.32 3.08 -5.98
CA CYS A 18 2.47 2.26 -6.31
C CYS A 18 2.15 1.39 -7.52
N ARG A 19 2.57 1.80 -8.72
CA ARG A 19 2.33 1.08 -10.00
C ARG A 19 2.62 -0.42 -9.94
N ARG A 20 3.60 -0.84 -9.13
CA ARG A 20 3.98 -2.24 -8.97
C ARG A 20 2.96 -3.08 -8.20
N LEU A 21 2.14 -2.47 -7.36
CA LEU A 21 1.07 -3.13 -6.60
C LEU A 21 -0.29 -3.09 -7.31
N VAL A 22 -0.41 -2.36 -8.43
CA VAL A 22 -1.66 -2.25 -9.21
C VAL A 22 -2.05 -3.57 -9.85
N ARG A 23 -1.07 -4.42 -10.16
CA ARG A 23 -1.30 -5.75 -10.69
C ARG A 23 -0.32 -6.70 -10.04
N ASP A 24 -0.83 -7.84 -9.59
CA ASP A 24 0.00 -8.89 -9.01
C ASP A 24 0.74 -9.57 -10.15
N TYR A 25 1.98 -9.14 -10.36
CA TYR A 25 2.91 -9.73 -11.33
C TYR A 25 3.84 -10.74 -10.66
N GLU A 26 3.80 -10.80 -9.34
CA GLU A 26 4.71 -11.58 -8.56
C GLU A 26 4.19 -13.02 -8.46
N LEU A 27 5.05 -14.01 -8.70
CA LEU A 27 4.65 -15.42 -8.65
C LEU A 27 4.47 -15.90 -7.20
N LEU A 28 5.08 -15.20 -6.25
CA LEU A 28 5.16 -15.57 -4.85
C LEU A 28 4.54 -14.48 -3.98
N SER A 29 3.68 -14.87 -3.05
CA SER A 29 3.01 -13.92 -2.15
C SER A 29 3.99 -13.10 -1.31
N GLU A 30 5.15 -13.67 -0.98
CA GLU A 30 6.19 -13.02 -0.16
C GLU A 30 6.76 -11.76 -0.82
N THR A 31 6.93 -11.75 -2.15
CA THR A 31 7.47 -10.58 -2.84
C THR A 31 6.41 -9.48 -2.92
N SER A 32 5.15 -9.83 -3.19
CA SER A 32 4.03 -8.89 -3.10
C SER A 32 3.88 -8.28 -1.71
N GLU A 33 4.04 -9.07 -0.65
CA GLU A 33 4.02 -8.59 0.74
C GLU A 33 5.17 -7.59 1.01
N THR A 34 6.38 -7.92 0.54
CA THR A 34 7.55 -7.05 0.66
C THR A 34 7.32 -5.68 0.01
N PHE A 35 6.67 -5.65 -1.17
CA PHE A 35 6.34 -4.39 -1.83
C PHE A 35 5.27 -3.57 -1.09
N ILE A 36 4.33 -4.21 -0.41
CA ILE A 36 3.35 -3.53 0.45
C ILE A 36 4.07 -2.84 1.62
N TYR A 37 4.97 -3.55 2.31
CA TYR A 37 5.76 -2.94 3.40
C TYR A 37 6.62 -1.78 2.89
N LEU A 38 7.29 -1.94 1.76
CA LEU A 38 8.10 -0.89 1.17
C LEU A 38 7.27 0.36 0.81
N ALA A 39 6.07 0.18 0.27
CA ALA A 39 5.15 1.26 -0.03
C ALA A 39 4.76 2.03 1.25
N MET A 40 4.46 1.32 2.34
CA MET A 40 4.14 1.92 3.63
C MET A 40 5.33 2.66 4.25
N ILE A 41 6.54 2.08 4.21
CA ILE A 41 7.78 2.74 4.65
C ILE A 41 7.98 4.06 3.89
N ARG A 42 7.81 4.06 2.57
CA ARG A 42 7.96 5.27 1.75
C ARG A 42 6.99 6.37 2.16
N ILE A 43 5.75 6.03 2.53
CA ILE A 43 4.76 6.99 3.03
C ILE A 43 5.18 7.53 4.40
N MET A 44 5.65 6.67 5.30
CA MET A 44 6.13 7.09 6.62
C MET A 44 7.32 8.04 6.50
N VAL A 45 8.31 7.72 5.66
CA VAL A 45 9.48 8.59 5.41
C VAL A 45 9.05 9.96 4.88
N ARG A 46 8.11 10.02 3.92
CA ARG A 46 7.60 11.30 3.40
C ARG A 46 6.84 12.15 4.42
N ARG A 47 6.39 11.56 5.52
CA ARG A 47 5.72 12.29 6.61
C ARG A 47 6.69 12.79 7.68
N LEU A 48 7.90 12.23 7.71
CA LEU A 48 8.96 12.63 8.64
C LEU A 48 9.78 13.81 8.09
N ALA A 49 9.71 14.07 6.79
CA ALA A 49 10.27 15.24 6.13
C ALA A 49 9.24 16.37 6.07
#